data_AF-A0AAV3XGL7-F1
#
_entry.id   AF-A0AAV3XGL7-F1
#
_cell.length_a   1.000
_cell.length_b   1.000
_cell.length_c   1.000
_cell.angle_alpha   90.00
_cell.angle_beta   90.00
_cell.angle_gamma   90.00
#
_symmetry.space_group_name_H-M   'P 1'
#
loop_
_entity.id
_entity.type
_entity.pdbx_description
1 polymer ?
#
loop_
_entity_poly.entity_id
_entity_poly.type
_entity_poly.pdbx_seq_one_letter_code
_entity_poly.pdbx_strand_id
1 'polypeptide(L)' 'MPKKIRELKKLLLKAGFTYRQGKGSHQVWNHSQLIQPIAIA' A
#
# COMPACT_ATOMS: atom_id res chain seq x y z
N MET A 1 10.74 -0.57 17.32
CA MET A 1 11.50 -0.48 16.04
C MET A 1 10.54 -0.21 14.90
N PRO A 2 10.78 0.79 14.05
CA PRO A 2 9.93 1.04 12.89
C PRO A 2 9.99 -0.16 11.93
N LYS A 3 8.81 -0.68 11.54
CA LYS A 3 8.74 -1.79 10.56
C LYS A 3 9.30 -1.31 9.23
N LYS A 4 10.11 -2.15 8.58
CA LYS A 4 10.60 -1.87 7.22
C LYS A 4 9.41 -1.73 6.27
N ILE A 5 9.46 -0.77 5.35
CA ILE A 5 8.38 -0.51 4.37
C ILE A 5 8.00 -1.78 3.58
N ARG A 6 8.97 -2.65 3.28
CA ARG A 6 8.73 -3.93 2.60
C ARG A 6 7.78 -4.86 3.37
N GLU A 7 7.89 -4.90 4.68
CA GLU A 7 7.02 -5.74 5.52
C GLU A 7 5.62 -5.15 5.61
N LEU A 8 5.48 -3.82 5.60
CA LEU A 8 4.18 -3.15 5.47
C LEU A 8 3.51 -3.50 4.13
N LYS A 9 4.24 -3.43 3.01
CA LYS A 9 3.73 -3.80 1.68
C LYS A 9 3.22 -5.24 1.63
N LYS A 10 3.94 -6.19 2.26
CA LYS A 10 3.48 -7.59 2.38
C LYS A 10 2.18 -7.72 3.18
N LEU A 11 2.04 -6.98 4.28
CA LEU A 11 0.82 -6.99 5.08
C LEU A 11 -0.38 -6.44 4.29
N LEU A 12 -0.19 -5.36 3.53
CA LEU A 12 -1.23 -4.81 2.66
C LEU A 12 -1.66 -5.81 1.59
N LEU A 13 -0.72 -6.49 0.93
CA LEU A 13 -1.04 -7.55 -0.03
C LEU A 13 -1.81 -8.71 0.62
N LYS A 14 -1.39 -9.16 1.81
CA LYS A 14 -2.09 -10.22 2.55
C LYS A 14 -3.50 -9.81 2.97
N ALA A 15 -3.70 -8.53 3.23
CA ALA A 15 -5.01 -7.95 3.54
C ALA A 15 -5.88 -7.72 2.29
N GLY A 16 -5.42 -8.10 1.09
CA GLY A 16 -6.20 -8.00 -0.15
C GLY A 16 -6.10 -6.66 -0.87
N PHE A 17 -5.19 -5.77 -0.45
CA PHE A 17 -4.98 -4.51 -1.16
C PHE A 17 -4.25 -4.77 -2.49
N THR A 18 -4.64 -4.01 -3.51
CA THR A 18 -3.92 -3.91 -4.77
C THR A 18 -3.22 -2.55 -4.85
N TYR A 19 -2.18 -2.42 -5.67
CA TYR A 19 -1.47 -1.16 -5.79
C TYR A 19 -1.17 -0.80 -7.23
N ARG A 20 -1.02 0.50 -7.48
CA ARG A 20 -0.51 1.08 -8.72
C ARG A 20 0.68 1.99 -8.44
N GLN A 21 1.55 2.16 -9.44
CA GLN A 21 2.63 3.14 -9.39
C GLN A 21 2.03 4.55 -9.27
N GLY A 22 2.48 5.32 -8.27
CA GLY A 22 2.23 6.75 -8.16
C GLY A 22 3.38 7.57 -8.74
N LYS A 23 3.50 8.83 -8.33
CA LYS A 23 4.61 9.70 -8.74
C LYS A 23 5.89 9.33 -7.99
N GLY A 24 6.97 9.02 -8.71
CA GLY A 24 8.26 8.64 -8.12
C GLY A 24 8.21 7.29 -7.42
N SER A 25 8.73 7.21 -6.18
CA SER A 25 8.70 6.01 -5.34
C SER A 25 7.34 5.72 -4.70
N HIS A 26 6.39 6.65 -4.81
CA HIS A 26 5.08 6.48 -4.20
C HIS A 26 4.28 5.38 -4.91
N GLN A 27 3.51 4.67 -4.11
CA GLN A 27 2.54 3.67 -4.55
C GLN A 27 1.18 4.03 -3.97
N VAL A 28 0.15 3.91 -4.79
CA VAL A 28 -1.24 4.12 -4.39
C VAL A 28 -1.89 2.75 -4.24
N TRP A 29 -2.40 2.47 -3.04
CA TRP A 29 -2.99 1.19 -2.63
C TRP A 29 -4.51 1.34 -2.53
N ASN A 30 -5.23 0.39 -3.12
CA ASN A 30 -6.68 0.34 -3.16
C ASN A 30 -7.18 -0.94 -2.49
N HIS A 31 -8.37 -0.88 -1.90
CA HIS A 31 -9.07 -2.04 -1.37
C HIS A 31 -10.56 -1.90 -1.68
N SER A 32 -11.24 -2.99 -2.04
CA SER A 32 -12.64 -2.96 -2.47
C SER A 32 -13.59 -2.44 -1.38
N GLN A 33 -13.22 -2.61 -0.10
CA GLN A 33 -14.02 -2.18 1.05
C GLN A 33 -13.71 -0.75 1.53
N LEU A 34 -12.76 -0.05 0.90
CA LEU A 34 -12.38 1.31 1.28
C LEU A 34 -12.73 2.30 0.16
N ILE A 35 -13.39 3.39 0.53
CA ILE A 35 -13.77 4.45 -0.41
C ILE A 35 -12.53 5.23 -0.88
N GLN A 36 -11.53 5.38 -0.02
CA GLN A 36 -10.34 6.17 -0.30
C GLN A 36 -9.08 5.30 -0.37
N PRO A 37 -8.19 5.57 -1.35
CA PRO A 37 -6.92 4.88 -1.46
C PRO A 37 -5.89 5.39 -0.46
N ILE A 38 -4.86 4.58 -0.22
CA ILE A 38 -3.74 4.90 0.66
C ILE A 38 -2.49 5.15 -0.19
N ALA A 39 -1.72 6.20 0.10
CA ALA A 39 -0.43 6.44 -0.54
C ALA A 39 0.71 6.10 0.43
N ILE A 40 1.69 5.33 -0.05
CA ILE A 40 2.94 5.03 0.69
C ILE A 40 4.15 5.24 -0.22
N ALA A 41 5.29 5.67 0.33
CA ALA A 41 6.57 5.82 -0.37
C ALA A 41 7.56 4.74 0.06
#